data_AF-A0A392R3Z0-F1
#
_entry.id   AF-A0A392R3Z0-F1
#
_cell.length_a   1.000
_cell.length_b   1.000
_cell.length_c   1.000
_cell.angle_alpha   90.00
_cell.angle_beta   90.00
_cell.angle_gamma   90.00
#
_symmetry.space_group_name_H-M   'P 1'
#
loop_
_entity.id
_entity.type
_entity.pdbx_description
1 polymer ?
#
loop_
_entity_poly.entity_id
_entity_poly.type
_entity_poly.pdbx_seq_one_letter_code
_entity_poly.pdbx_strand_id
1 'polypeptide(L)'
;MQAQDPLQEIDIGDGSIKRPTYISTNIDPSLRVKVVELLKEYKDCFAWDYNEMPGLSKDLVEHRLPLRPDKKLVKQLPRRFAPEIMIKIKAEIERLLKCKFIRTSRL
;
A
#
# COMPACT_ATOMS: atom_id res chain seq x y z
N MET A 1 -8.26 16.85 -22.57
CA MET A 1 -8.24 15.89 -21.45
C MET A 1 -9.19 14.77 -21.82
N GLN A 2 -8.69 13.57 -22.15
CA GLN A 2 -9.57 12.44 -22.44
C GLN A 2 -10.38 12.11 -21.19
N ALA A 3 -11.70 12.03 -21.35
CA ALA A 3 -12.58 11.54 -20.28
C ALA A 3 -12.11 10.13 -19.91
N GLN A 4 -11.81 9.90 -18.63
CA GLN A 4 -11.61 8.54 -18.13
C GLN A 4 -12.84 7.72 -18.49
N ASP A 5 -12.61 6.50 -18.98
CA ASP A 5 -13.72 5.58 -19.24
C ASP A 5 -14.59 5.48 -17.99
N PRO A 6 -15.93 5.52 -18.13
CA PRO A 6 -16.83 5.34 -17.00
C PRO A 6 -16.51 4.03 -16.29
N LEU A 7 -16.35 4.10 -14.97
CA LEU A 7 -15.98 2.97 -14.11
C LEU A 7 -17.18 2.49 -13.32
N GLN A 8 -17.24 1.18 -13.10
CA GLN A 8 -18.18 0.53 -12.22
C GLN A 8 -17.44 -0.13 -11.06
N GLU A 9 -17.93 0.14 -9.85
CA GLU A 9 -17.49 -0.55 -8.65
C GLU A 9 -17.99 -1.99 -8.63
N ILE A 10 -17.09 -2.91 -8.29
CA ILE A 10 -17.39 -4.31 -8.02
C ILE A 10 -16.78 -4.70 -6.67
N ASP A 11 -17.46 -5.56 -5.93
CA ASP A 11 -16.93 -6.15 -4.70
C ASP A 11 -16.33 -7.53 -5.01
N ILE A 12 -15.03 -7.67 -4.76
CA ILE A 12 -14.29 -8.93 -4.91
C ILE A 12 -14.07 -9.64 -3.57
N GLY A 13 -14.71 -9.15 -2.51
CA GLY A 13 -14.73 -9.79 -1.19
C GLY A 13 -15.55 -11.08 -1.17
N ASP A 14 -15.48 -11.78 -0.04
CA ASP A 14 -16.26 -12.98 0.25
C ASP A 14 -17.61 -12.69 0.92
N GLY A 15 -18.01 -11.41 0.95
CA GLY A 15 -19.23 -10.93 1.61
C GLY A 15 -19.06 -10.58 3.08
N SER A 16 -17.96 -10.99 3.74
CA SER A 16 -17.67 -10.59 5.12
C SER A 16 -17.04 -9.20 5.20
N ILE A 17 -16.03 -8.96 4.35
CA ILE A 17 -15.32 -7.69 4.23
C ILE A 17 -15.41 -7.24 2.78
N LYS A 18 -15.97 -6.05 2.57
CA LYS A 18 -16.03 -5.45 1.24
C LYS A 18 -14.62 -5.12 0.75
N ARG A 19 -14.31 -5.54 -0.47
CA ARG A 19 -13.05 -5.30 -1.17
C ARG A 19 -13.38 -4.66 -2.54
N PRO A 20 -13.65 -3.33 -2.57
CA PRO A 20 -14.12 -2.66 -3.76
C PRO A 20 -12.99 -2.44 -4.77
N THR A 21 -13.20 -2.83 -6.02
CA THR A 21 -12.33 -2.48 -7.14
C THR A 21 -13.17 -1.96 -8.31
N TYR A 22 -12.53 -1.40 -9.32
CA TYR A 22 -13.20 -0.72 -10.43
C TYR A 22 -12.88 -1.39 -11.76
N ILE A 23 -13.91 -1.63 -12.56
CA ILE A 23 -13.81 -2.10 -13.94
C ILE A 23 -14.52 -1.11 -14.87
N SER A 24 -14.11 -1.01 -16.12
CA SER A 24 -14.78 -0.14 -17.09
C SER A 24 -16.22 -0.59 -17.35
N THR A 25 -17.16 0.35 -17.50
CA THR A 25 -18.54 0.05 -17.89
C THR A 25 -18.66 -0.29 -19.37
N ASN A 26 -17.63 0.03 -20.17
CA ASN A 26 -17.63 -0.15 -21.62
C ASN A 26 -17.20 -1.55 -22.06
N ILE A 27 -16.94 -2.47 -21.11
CA ILE A 27 -16.52 -3.83 -21.45
C ILE A 27 -17.72 -4.69 -21.84
N ASP A 28 -17.48 -5.63 -22.75
CA ASP A 28 -18.49 -6.60 -23.16
C ASP A 28 -19.04 -7.39 -21.94
N PRO A 29 -20.37 -7.61 -21.83
CA PRO A 29 -20.96 -8.32 -20.69
C PRO A 29 -20.40 -9.73 -20.45
N SER A 30 -20.02 -10.46 -21.50
CA SER A 30 -19.45 -11.80 -21.36
C SER A 30 -18.01 -11.74 -20.83
N LEU A 31 -17.23 -10.76 -21.28
CA LEU A 31 -15.88 -10.51 -20.77
C LEU A 31 -15.93 -10.03 -19.31
N ARG A 32 -16.93 -9.21 -18.97
CA ARG A 32 -17.13 -8.71 -17.61
C ARG A 32 -17.22 -9.83 -16.59
N VAL A 33 -18.03 -10.84 -16.85
CA VAL A 33 -18.20 -11.97 -15.94
C VAL A 33 -16.84 -12.65 -15.69
N LYS A 34 -16.09 -12.93 -16.75
CA LYS A 34 -14.76 -13.55 -16.68
C LYS A 34 -13.75 -12.70 -15.89
N VAL A 35 -13.76 -11.38 -16.11
CA VAL A 35 -12.87 -10.45 -15.39
C VAL A 35 -13.22 -10.42 -13.89
N VAL A 36 -14.50 -10.36 -13.55
CA VAL A 36 -14.94 -10.37 -12.14
C VAL A 36 -14.56 -11.68 -11.45
N GLU A 37 -14.74 -12.83 -12.13
CA GLU A 37 -14.32 -14.13 -11.61
C GLU A 37 -12.81 -14.18 -11.38
N LEU A 38 -12.01 -13.73 -12.35
CA LEU A 38 -10.56 -13.65 -12.22
C LEU A 38 -10.13 -12.75 -11.05
N LEU A 39 -10.73 -11.56 -10.91
CA LEU A 39 -10.39 -10.65 -9.81
C LEU A 39 -10.76 -11.23 -8.43
N LYS A 40 -11.82 -12.06 -8.36
CA LYS A 40 -12.18 -12.78 -7.14
C LYS A 40 -11.22 -13.94 -6.84
N GLU A 41 -10.73 -14.63 -7.88
CA GLU A 41 -9.73 -15.69 -7.76
C GLU A 41 -8.41 -15.15 -7.19
N TYR A 42 -7.95 -14.00 -7.71
CA TYR A 42 -6.71 -13.34 -7.29
C TYR A 42 -6.92 -12.20 -6.28
N LYS A 43 -7.94 -12.31 -5.42
CA LYS A 43 -8.29 -11.26 -4.43
C LYS A 43 -7.19 -10.99 -3.40
N ASP A 44 -6.30 -11.95 -3.22
CA ASP A 44 -5.14 -11.95 -2.32
C ASP A 44 -3.91 -11.25 -2.92
N CYS A 45 -3.89 -11.03 -4.23
CA CYS A 45 -2.84 -10.25 -4.90
C CYS A 45 -2.97 -8.73 -4.64
N PHE A 46 -4.11 -8.29 -4.10
CA PHE A 46 -4.38 -6.91 -3.74
C PHE A 46 -4.24 -6.70 -2.23
N ALA A 47 -3.77 -5.52 -1.85
CA ALA A 47 -3.70 -5.10 -0.46
C ALA A 47 -4.83 -4.12 -0.12
N TRP A 48 -5.64 -4.44 0.88
CA TRP A 48 -6.73 -3.59 1.37
C TRP A 48 -6.34 -2.87 2.65
N ASP A 49 -5.50 -3.53 3.45
CA ASP A 49 -4.81 -2.94 4.59
C ASP A 49 -3.29 -3.20 4.51
N TYR A 50 -2.52 -2.39 5.23
CA TYR A 50 -1.05 -2.51 5.24
C TYR A 50 -0.55 -3.80 5.86
N ASN A 51 -1.35 -4.46 6.71
CA ASN A 51 -1.01 -5.79 7.23
C ASN A 51 -1.00 -6.87 6.14
N GLU A 52 -1.71 -6.66 5.02
CA GLU A 52 -1.78 -7.60 3.89
C GLU A 52 -0.63 -7.43 2.91
N MET A 53 0.31 -6.51 3.19
CA MET A 53 1.54 -6.34 2.44
C MET A 53 2.75 -6.80 3.25
N PRO A 54 2.86 -8.09 3.65
CA PRO A 54 4.09 -8.59 4.21
C PRO A 54 5.13 -8.54 3.08
N GLY A 55 6.00 -7.53 3.09
CA GLY A 55 7.07 -7.40 2.11
C GLY A 55 7.92 -8.67 2.05
N LEU A 56 8.83 -8.75 1.07
CA LEU A 56 9.71 -9.91 0.92
C LEU A 56 10.55 -10.15 2.19
N SER A 57 10.80 -11.42 2.51
CA SER A 57 11.73 -11.76 3.59
C SER A 57 13.10 -11.15 3.30
N LYS A 58 13.74 -10.60 4.33
CA LYS A 58 15.12 -10.10 4.23
C LYS A 58 16.12 -11.20 3.89
N ASP A 59 15.79 -12.45 4.22
CA ASP A 59 16.59 -13.63 3.84
C ASP A 59 16.52 -13.91 2.33
N LEU A 60 15.45 -13.46 1.67
CA LEU A 60 15.25 -13.61 0.23
C LEU A 60 15.91 -12.47 -0.54
N VAL A 61 15.52 -11.22 -0.25
CA VAL A 61 16.05 -10.03 -0.91
C VAL A 61 16.08 -8.86 0.06
N GLU A 62 17.20 -8.17 0.11
CA GLU A 62 17.32 -6.85 0.75
C GLU A 62 18.06 -5.88 -0.16
N HIS A 63 17.61 -4.62 -0.15
CA HIS A 63 18.34 -3.57 -0.85
C HIS A 63 19.44 -3.01 0.05
N ARG A 64 20.69 -3.02 -0.44
CA ARG A 64 21.83 -2.41 0.23
C ARG A 64 22.18 -1.09 -0.44
N LEU A 65 22.11 0.00 0.31
CA LEU A 65 22.60 1.31 -0.11
C LEU A 65 24.10 1.39 0.13
N PRO A 66 24.97 1.37 -0.90
CA PRO A 66 26.40 1.48 -0.70
C PRO A 66 26.74 2.88 -0.19
N LEU A 67 27.47 2.94 0.93
CA LEU A 67 27.96 4.18 1.51
C LEU A 67 29.44 4.34 1.17
N ARG A 68 29.83 5.58 0.86
CA ARG A 68 31.22 5.95 0.69
C ARG A 68 31.93 5.90 2.05
N PRO A 69 33.10 5.23 2.19
CA PRO A 69 33.78 5.08 3.47
C PRO A 69 34.30 6.42 4.03
N ASP A 70 34.53 7.42 3.17
CA ASP A 70 34.98 8.77 3.56
C ASP A 70 33.87 9.67 4.11
N LYS A 71 32.61 9.21 4.11
CA LYS A 71 31.46 10.03 4.50
C LYS A 71 31.05 9.77 5.94
N LYS A 72 31.01 10.86 6.72
CA LYS A 72 30.52 10.85 8.11
C LYS A 72 28.99 10.84 8.13
N LEU A 73 28.42 10.19 9.15
CA LEU A 73 26.99 10.23 9.42
C LEU A 73 26.57 11.67 9.79
N VAL A 74 25.44 12.12 9.24
CA VAL A 74 24.87 13.45 9.51
C VAL A 74 23.51 13.28 10.19
N LYS A 75 23.39 13.78 11.42
CA LYS A 75 22.10 13.83 12.13
C LYS A 75 21.39 15.14 11.80
N GLN A 76 20.34 15.06 10.99
CA GLN A 76 19.50 16.23 10.67
C GLN A 76 18.56 16.56 11.84
N LEU A 77 18.33 17.84 12.08
CA LEU A 77 17.36 18.29 13.08
C LEU A 77 15.93 17.98 12.60
N PRO A 78 15.03 17.54 13.50
CA PRO A 78 13.62 17.34 13.15
C PRO A 78 12.99 18.63 12.64
N ARG A 79 12.17 18.53 11.59
CA ARG A 79 11.37 19.66 11.12
C ARG A 79 10.15 19.90 12.02
N ARG A 80 9.81 21.16 12.23
CA ARG A 80 8.59 21.56 12.93
C ARG A 80 7.42 21.48 11.97
N PHE A 81 6.31 20.90 12.42
CA PHE A 81 5.05 20.85 11.67
C PHE A 81 3.96 21.52 12.51
N ALA A 82 2.90 21.97 11.83
CA ALA A 82 1.72 22.48 12.51
C ALA A 82 1.05 21.36 13.36
N PRO A 83 0.43 21.69 14.51
CA PRO A 83 -0.11 20.70 15.44
C PRO A 83 -1.11 19.71 14.80
N GLU A 84 -1.95 20.18 13.87
CA GLU A 84 -2.91 19.36 13.14
C GLU A 84 -2.25 18.31 12.23
N ILE A 85 -1.07 18.62 11.69
CA ILE A 85 -0.28 17.67 10.89
C ILE A 85 0.42 16.68 11.80
N MET A 86 0.93 17.13 12.95
CA MET A 86 1.60 16.25 13.92
C MET A 86 0.70 15.13 14.42
N ILE A 87 -0.59 15.39 14.62
CA ILE A 87 -1.58 14.37 15.01
C ILE A 87 -1.69 13.29 13.93
N LYS A 88 -1.77 13.69 12.65
CA LYS A 88 -1.85 12.75 11.52
C LYS A 88 -0.55 11.94 11.36
N ILE A 89 0.61 12.59 11.50
CA ILE A 89 1.92 11.92 11.45
C ILE A 89 2.01 10.86 12.55
N LYS A 90 1.58 11.19 13.78
CA LYS A 90 1.62 10.24 14.90
C LYS A 90 0.75 9.02 14.64
N ALA A 91 -0.49 9.22 14.20
CA ALA A 91 -1.40 8.12 13.87
C ALA A 91 -0.82 7.20 12.78
N GLU A 92 -0.20 7.79 11.76
CA GLU A 92 0.43 7.05 10.67
C GLU A 92 1.67 6.26 11.14
N ILE A 93 2.52 6.85 12.00
CA ILE A 93 3.67 6.14 12.59
C ILE A 93 3.21 4.93 13.42
N GLU A 94 2.18 5.09 14.24
CA GLU A 94 1.61 4.00 15.04
C GLU A 94 1.09 2.86 14.16
N ARG A 95 0.42 3.22 13.06
CA ARG A 95 -0.10 2.27 12.08
C ARG A 95 1.03 1.50 11.39
N LEU A 96 2.09 2.17 10.93
CA LEU A 96 3.25 1.53 10.29
C LEU A 96 4.07 0.67 11.26
N LEU A 97 4.16 1.07 12.54
CA LEU A 97 4.77 0.26 13.60
C LEU A 97 3.98 -1.03 13.85
N LYS A 98 2.64 -0.96 13.89
CA LYS A 98 1.76 -2.11 14.09
C LYS A 98 1.96 -3.16 12.98
N CYS A 99 2.08 -2.71 11.73
CA CYS A 99 2.36 -3.57 10.57
C CYS A 99 3.83 -4.00 10.45
N LYS A 100 4.72 -3.58 11.36
CA LYS A 100 6.17 -3.85 11.36
C LYS A 100 6.94 -3.33 10.13
N PHE A 101 6.37 -2.37 9.40
CA PHE A 101 7.02 -1.73 8.24
C PHE A 101 8.20 -0.86 8.67
N ILE A 102 8.04 -0.17 9.80
CA ILE A 102 9.09 0.60 10.46
C ILE A 102 9.40 -0.01 11.82
N ARG A 103 10.59 0.28 12.33
CA ARG A 103 11.03 -0.12 13.66
C ARG A 103 11.79 1.01 14.33
N THR A 104 11.79 1.05 15.64
CA THR A 104 12.64 1.97 16.38
C THR A 104 14.10 1.61 16.13
N SER A 105 14.88 2.57 15.63
CA SER A 105 16.32 2.42 15.50
C SER A 105 16.98 3.23 16.60
N ARG A 106 17.91 2.60 17.32
CA ARG A 106 18.84 3.32 18.17
C ARG A 106 20.05 3.64 17.29
N LEU A 107 20.36 4.91 17.14
CA LEU A 107 21.66 5.38 16.65
C LEU A 107 22.62 5.45 17.83
#